data_AF-A0A8A6KTK9-F1
#
_entry.id   AF-A0A8A6KTK9-F1
#
_cell.length_a   1.000
_cell.length_b   1.000
_cell.length_c   1.000
_cell.angle_alpha   90.00
_cell.angle_beta   90.00
_cell.angle_gamma   90.00
#
_symmetry.space_group_name_H-M   'P 1'
#
loop_
_entity.id
_entity.type
_entity.pdbx_description
1 polymer ?
#
loop_
_entity_poly.entity_id
_entity_poly.type
_entity_poly.pdbx_seq_one_letter_code
_entity_poly.pdbx_strand_id
1 'polypeptide(L)'
;MSAHKAQRVIDQIRGRSYEEALMILEFMPYRACYPIFQLIYAAAANARHNKGSNKTELMIRKVEVNKGTKRKKLQPRAKGRHYIIKRPTCHITIVLQDTFFMEEFRKNIHTFSKEDIQKVWATVNSSTLRKFDDLLLRLLIKGKLKLY
;
A
#
# COMPACT_ATOMS: atom_id res chain seq x y z
N MET A 1 12.90 -0.84 -15.79
CA MET A 1 11.65 -0.06 -15.89
C MET A 1 11.91 1.34 -15.33
N SER A 2 11.35 2.39 -15.94
CA SER A 2 11.51 3.77 -15.42
C SER A 2 10.51 4.05 -14.30
N ALA A 3 10.93 4.79 -13.27
CA ALA A 3 10.08 5.16 -12.14
C ALA A 3 8.77 5.84 -12.58
N HIS A 4 8.82 6.78 -13.53
CA HIS A 4 7.61 7.47 -14.02
C HIS A 4 6.60 6.54 -14.71
N LYS A 5 7.09 5.50 -15.41
CA LYS A 5 6.21 4.51 -16.04
C LYS A 5 5.52 3.63 -15.00
N ALA A 6 6.22 3.29 -13.91
CA ALA A 6 5.64 2.54 -12.81
C ALA A 6 4.67 3.39 -11.97
N GLN A 7 5.02 4.65 -11.68
CA GLN A 7 4.15 5.60 -10.96
C GLN A 7 2.79 5.76 -11.62
N ARG A 8 2.75 5.93 -12.96
CA ARG A 8 1.50 6.03 -13.72
C ARG A 8 0.52 4.89 -13.43
N VAL A 9 1.02 3.67 -13.29
CA VAL A 9 0.19 2.49 -12.98
C VAL A 9 -0.14 2.44 -11.49
N ILE A 10 0.84 2.72 -10.64
CA ILE A 10 0.70 2.67 -9.18
C ILE A 10 -0.31 3.67 -8.64
N ASP A 11 -0.40 4.85 -9.24
CA ASP A 11 -1.36 5.87 -8.82
C ASP A 11 -2.82 5.40 -9.00
N GLN A 12 -3.08 4.42 -9.87
CA GLN A 12 -4.42 3.88 -10.13
C GLN A 12 -4.86 2.82 -9.10
N ILE A 13 -3.90 2.09 -8.53
CA ILE A 13 -4.14 0.99 -7.59
C ILE A 13 -4.01 1.43 -6.12
N ARG A 14 -3.65 2.69 -5.85
CA ARG A 14 -3.48 3.19 -4.49
C ARG A 14 -4.83 3.19 -3.75
N GLY A 15 -4.88 2.56 -2.57
CA GLY A 15 -6.07 2.50 -1.74
C GLY A 15 -7.15 1.52 -2.23
N ARG A 16 -6.85 0.69 -3.24
CA ARG A 16 -7.78 -0.34 -3.76
C ARG A 16 -7.65 -1.64 -2.99
N SER A 17 -8.70 -2.47 -3.07
CA SER A 17 -8.64 -3.85 -2.59
C SER A 17 -7.67 -4.68 -3.45
N TYR A 18 -7.21 -5.80 -2.91
CA TYR A 18 -6.34 -6.73 -3.63
C TYR A 18 -6.98 -7.19 -4.96
N GLU A 19 -8.26 -7.57 -4.93
CA GLU A 19 -8.98 -8.07 -6.12
C GLU A 19 -9.17 -6.98 -7.18
N GLU A 20 -9.60 -5.79 -6.77
CA GLU A 20 -9.73 -4.64 -7.66
C GLU A 20 -8.39 -4.28 -8.30
N ALA A 21 -7.30 -4.30 -7.53
CA ALA A 21 -5.97 -3.98 -8.03
C ALA A 21 -5.51 -4.99 -9.10
N LEU A 22 -5.77 -6.30 -8.91
CA LEU A 22 -5.45 -7.32 -9.92
C LEU A 22 -6.22 -7.09 -11.22
N MET A 23 -7.53 -6.85 -11.11
CA MET A 23 -8.39 -6.57 -12.27
C MET A 23 -7.88 -5.35 -13.05
N ILE A 24 -7.62 -4.24 -12.35
CA ILE A 24 -7.11 -3.01 -12.97
C ILE A 24 -5.79 -3.26 -13.71
N LEU A 25 -4.87 -4.04 -13.11
CA LEU A 25 -3.56 -4.32 -13.69
C LEU A 25 -3.63 -5.22 -14.92
N GLU A 26 -4.58 -6.16 -14.94
CA GLU A 26 -4.76 -7.10 -16.04
C GLU A 26 -5.30 -6.41 -17.30
N PHE A 27 -6.23 -5.46 -17.15
CA PHE A 27 -6.83 -4.75 -18.29
C PHE A 27 -6.08 -3.50 -18.74
N MET A 28 -5.06 -3.06 -18.00
CA MET A 28 -4.29 -1.89 -18.39
C MET A 28 -3.33 -2.17 -19.57
N PRO A 29 -3.21 -1.25 -20.55
CA PRO A 29 -2.37 -1.44 -21.73
C PRO A 29 -0.86 -1.25 -21.46
N TYR A 30 -0.44 -1.06 -20.21
CA TYR A 30 0.93 -0.71 -19.87
C TYR A 30 1.78 -1.94 -19.57
N ARG A 31 2.95 -2.05 -20.21
CA ARG A 31 3.94 -3.10 -19.89
C ARG A 31 4.43 -3.09 -18.42
N ALA A 32 4.30 -1.95 -17.73
CA ALA A 32 4.65 -1.83 -16.32
C ALA A 32 3.71 -2.62 -15.40
N CYS A 33 2.51 -3.02 -15.87
CA CYS A 33 1.54 -3.76 -15.07
C CYS A 33 2.05 -5.15 -14.67
N TYR A 34 2.67 -5.88 -15.60
CA TYR A 34 3.15 -7.25 -15.35
C TYR A 34 4.06 -7.40 -14.11
N PRO A 35 5.16 -6.63 -13.96
CA PRO A 35 5.99 -6.74 -12.76
C PRO A 35 5.26 -6.28 -11.48
N ILE A 36 4.32 -5.33 -11.58
CA ILE A 36 3.54 -4.87 -10.42
C ILE A 36 2.54 -5.95 -9.99
N PHE A 37 1.89 -6.61 -10.95
CA PHE A 37 0.98 -7.73 -10.73
C PHE A 37 1.68 -8.86 -9.97
N GLN A 38 2.85 -9.28 -10.45
CA GLN A 38 3.66 -10.31 -9.76
C GLN A 38 4.03 -9.90 -8.33
N LEU A 39 4.36 -8.61 -8.13
CA LEU A 39 4.70 -8.09 -6.80
C LEU A 39 3.51 -8.14 -5.84
N ILE A 40 2.32 -7.74 -6.28
CA ILE A 40 1.10 -7.78 -5.46
C ILE A 40 0.70 -9.22 -5.14
N TYR A 41 0.78 -10.11 -6.13
CA TYR A 41 0.49 -11.53 -5.96
C TYR A 41 1.44 -12.16 -4.90
N ALA A 42 2.74 -11.88 -5.00
CA ALA A 42 3.73 -12.34 -4.02
C ALA A 42 3.51 -11.73 -2.64
N ALA A 43 3.16 -10.44 -2.56
CA ALA A 43 2.87 -9.77 -1.30
C ALA A 43 1.66 -10.40 -0.57
N ALA A 44 0.58 -10.74 -1.30
CA ALA A 44 -0.56 -11.42 -0.72
C ALA A 44 -0.24 -12.86 -0.29
N ALA A 45 0.58 -13.58 -1.05
CA ALA A 45 1.08 -14.90 -0.65
C ALA A 45 1.88 -14.82 0.66
N ASN A 46 2.77 -13.83 0.79
CA ASN A 46 3.55 -13.57 2.00
C ASN A 46 2.65 -13.19 3.19
N ALA A 47 1.62 -12.38 2.95
CA ALA A 47 0.65 -12.01 4.00
C ALA A 47 -0.08 -13.25 4.52
N ARG A 48 -0.58 -14.10 3.62
CA ARG A 48 -1.25 -15.36 3.99
C ARG A 48 -0.33 -16.29 4.77
N HIS A 49 0.91 -16.48 4.31
CA HIS A 49 1.85 -17.39 4.95
C HIS A 49 2.32 -16.89 6.32
N ASN A 50 2.68 -15.62 6.44
CA ASN A 50 3.32 -15.09 7.64
C ASN A 50 2.33 -14.53 8.68
N LYS A 51 1.15 -14.07 8.24
CA LYS A 51 0.15 -13.41 9.11
C LYS A 51 -1.20 -14.12 9.14
N GLY A 52 -1.40 -15.16 8.33
CA GLY A 52 -2.69 -15.84 8.24
C GLY A 52 -3.81 -15.02 7.59
N SER A 53 -3.48 -13.85 7.00
CA SER A 53 -4.46 -12.94 6.41
C SER A 53 -5.16 -13.58 5.20
N ASN A 54 -6.46 -13.30 5.07
CA ASN A 54 -7.24 -13.72 3.91
C ASN A 54 -7.07 -12.75 2.73
N LYS A 55 -7.06 -13.26 1.50
CA LYS A 55 -6.79 -12.44 0.30
C LYS A 55 -7.89 -11.40 0.04
N THR A 56 -9.13 -11.74 0.37
CA THR A 56 -10.32 -10.90 0.19
C THR A 56 -10.29 -9.65 1.07
N GLU A 57 -9.58 -9.70 2.19
CA GLU A 57 -9.52 -8.64 3.21
C GLU A 57 -8.29 -7.75 3.09
N LEU A 58 -7.41 -8.02 2.11
CA LEU A 58 -6.21 -7.24 1.89
C LEU A 58 -6.51 -5.98 1.07
N MET A 59 -6.09 -4.83 1.60
CA MET A 59 -6.06 -3.56 0.87
C MET A 59 -4.65 -3.03 0.69
N ILE A 60 -4.44 -2.29 -0.39
CA ILE A 60 -3.18 -1.60 -0.66
C ILE A 60 -3.16 -0.28 0.13
N ARG A 61 -2.49 -0.29 1.29
CA ARG A 61 -2.36 0.90 2.16
C ARG A 61 -1.41 1.94 1.58
N LYS A 62 -0.22 1.49 1.16
CA LYS A 62 0.87 2.38 0.75
C LYS A 62 1.64 1.77 -0.41
N VAL A 63 1.91 2.57 -1.42
CA VAL A 63 2.76 2.19 -2.54
C VAL A 63 3.73 3.32 -2.86
N GLU A 64 5.01 2.98 -2.90
CA GLU A 64 6.09 3.90 -3.21
C GLU A 64 6.93 3.40 -4.38
N VAL A 65 7.36 4.35 -5.22
CA VAL A 65 8.26 4.08 -6.33
C VAL A 65 9.48 4.96 -6.19
N ASN A 66 10.59 4.36 -5.80
CA ASN A 66 11.86 5.05 -5.65
C ASN A 66 12.71 4.88 -6.90
N LYS A 67 13.44 5.95 -7.26
CA LYS A 67 14.39 5.92 -8.39
C LYS A 67 15.57 5.05 -7.99
N GLY A 68 15.93 4.10 -8.86
CA GLY A 68 17.11 3.26 -8.68
C GLY A 68 18.32 3.81 -9.42
N THR A 69 19.38 3.00 -9.46
CA THR A 69 20.63 3.32 -10.17
C THR A 69 20.41 3.43 -11.68
N LYS A 70 21.00 4.45 -12.30
CA LYS A 70 20.89 4.68 -13.74
C LYS A 70 22.16 4.22 -14.43
N ARG A 71 22.06 3.22 -15.30
CA ARG A 71 23.19 2.82 -16.15
C ARG A 71 23.34 3.81 -17.29
N LYS A 72 24.55 4.35 -17.48
CA LYS A 72 24.87 5.28 -18.57
C LYS A 72 25.51 4.50 -19.73
N LYS A 73 25.16 4.84 -20.96
CA LYS A 73 25.83 4.39 -22.18
C LYS A 73 26.12 5.59 -23.07
N LEU A 74 27.31 5.65 -23.64
CA LEU A 74 27.66 6.66 -24.62
C LEU A 74 26.94 6.36 -25.94
N GLN A 75 26.39 7.38 -26.59
CA GLN A 75 25.82 7.31 -27.91
C GLN A 75 26.58 8.27 -28.82
N PRO A 76 27.32 7.77 -29.83
CA PRO A 76 28.01 8.63 -30.78
C PRO A 76 27.01 9.43 -31.62
N ARG A 77 27.39 10.66 -31.97
CA ARG A 77 26.60 11.58 -32.79
C ARG A 77 27.51 12.25 -33.83
N ALA A 78 26.91 12.89 -34.83
CA ALA A 78 27.62 13.59 -35.89
C ALA A 78 28.55 14.70 -35.35
N LYS A 79 29.59 15.03 -36.12
CA LYS A 79 30.58 16.08 -35.83
C LYS A 79 31.37 15.86 -34.52
N GLY A 80 31.78 14.62 -34.24
CA GLY A 80 32.56 14.26 -33.05
C GLY A 80 31.83 14.42 -31.71
N ARG A 81 30.51 14.66 -31.73
CA ARG A 81 29.69 14.83 -30.51
C ARG A 81 29.29 13.48 -29.94
N HIS A 82 29.04 13.44 -28.63
CA HIS A 82 28.50 12.27 -27.97
C HIS A 82 27.42 12.67 -26.96
N TYR A 83 26.37 11.86 -26.86
CA TYR A 83 25.33 11.99 -25.83
C TYR A 83 25.33 10.78 -24.90
N ILE A 84 24.68 10.92 -23.75
CA ILE A 84 24.56 9.84 -22.76
C ILE A 84 23.12 9.32 -22.76
N ILE A 85 22.94 8.06 -23.17
CA ILE A 85 21.69 7.33 -22.95
C ILE A 85 21.68 6.83 -21.51
N LYS A 86 20.65 7.21 -20.75
CA LYS A 86 20.41 6.72 -19.38
C LYS A 86 19.39 5.58 -19.41
N ARG A 87 19.73 4.44 -18.82
CA ARG A 87 18.82 3.31 -18.60
C ARG A 87 18.43 3.27 -17.12
N PRO A 88 17.27 3.85 -16.74
CA PRO A 88 16.86 3.91 -15.35
C PRO A 88 16.29 2.58 -14.85
N THR A 89 16.53 2.31 -13.57
CA THR A 89 15.82 1.30 -12.77
C THR A 89 14.99 1.99 -11.68
N CYS A 90 14.17 1.22 -10.98
CA CYS A 90 13.35 1.69 -9.86
C CYS A 90 13.17 0.57 -8.84
N HIS A 91 12.92 0.96 -7.60
CA HIS A 91 12.50 0.08 -6.52
C HIS A 91 11.03 0.38 -6.20
N ILE A 92 10.22 -0.67 -6.08
CA ILE A 92 8.80 -0.55 -5.76
C ILE A 92 8.58 -1.17 -4.39
N THR A 93 7.93 -0.44 -3.51
CA THR A 93 7.57 -0.90 -2.17
C THR A 93 6.06 -0.85 -2.05
N ILE A 94 5.45 -1.99 -1.73
CA ILE A 94 4.01 -2.14 -1.52
C ILE A 94 3.79 -2.58 -0.08
N VAL A 95 2.84 -1.91 0.60
CA VAL A 95 2.38 -2.27 1.93
C VAL A 95 0.91 -2.64 1.84
N LEU A 96 0.62 -3.90 2.16
CA LEU A 96 -0.74 -4.41 2.32
C LEU A 96 -1.17 -4.29 3.78
N GLN A 97 -2.45 -4.06 4.00
CA GLN A 97 -3.07 -4.00 5.31
C GLN A 97 -4.39 -4.76 5.28
N ASP A 98 -4.71 -5.46 6.37
CA ASP A 98 -6.02 -6.10 6.55
C ASP A 98 -7.07 -5.04 6.91
N THR A 99 -8.20 -5.04 6.19
CA THR A 99 -9.31 -4.10 6.40
C THR A 99 -10.20 -4.45 7.59
N PHE A 100 -10.17 -5.72 8.03
CA PHE A 100 -11.06 -6.29 9.06
C PHE A 100 -11.25 -5.37 10.27
N PHE A 101 -10.13 -4.88 10.82
CA PHE A 101 -10.13 -4.05 12.01
C PHE A 101 -10.92 -2.73 11.86
N MET A 102 -10.87 -2.11 10.68
CA MET A 102 -11.48 -0.79 10.46
C MET A 102 -12.98 -0.87 10.18
N GLU A 103 -13.43 -1.93 9.52
CA GLU A 103 -14.86 -2.16 9.26
C GLU A 103 -15.61 -2.50 10.54
N GLU A 104 -15.01 -3.33 11.37
CA GLU A 104 -15.58 -3.73 12.65
C GLU A 104 -15.60 -2.58 13.66
N PHE A 105 -14.53 -1.79 13.71
CA PHE A 105 -14.52 -0.55 14.47
C PHE A 105 -15.67 0.37 14.02
N ARG A 106 -15.83 0.59 12.72
CA ARG A 106 -16.91 1.44 12.16
C ARG A 106 -18.31 0.97 12.57
N LYS A 107 -18.59 -0.33 12.47
CA LYS A 107 -19.91 -0.90 12.85
C LYS A 107 -20.20 -0.68 14.34
N ASN A 108 -19.16 -0.74 15.18
CA ASN A 108 -19.28 -0.58 16.62
C ASN A 108 -19.26 0.89 17.11
N ILE A 109 -19.03 1.89 16.24
CA ILE A 109 -18.96 3.31 16.67
C ILE A 109 -20.23 3.77 17.41
N HIS A 110 -21.40 3.28 17.00
CA HIS A 110 -22.69 3.69 17.58
C HIS A 110 -22.89 3.23 19.03
N THR A 111 -22.18 2.18 19.46
CA THR A 111 -22.25 1.62 20.82
C THR A 111 -21.29 2.30 21.80
N PHE A 112 -20.41 3.21 21.33
CA PHE A 112 -19.47 3.91 22.20
C PHE A 112 -20.10 5.11 22.90
N SER A 113 -19.73 5.31 24.17
CA SER A 113 -20.02 6.54 24.92
C SER A 113 -19.36 7.75 24.25
N LYS A 114 -19.99 8.93 24.36
CA LYS A 114 -19.42 10.21 23.91
C LYS A 114 -18.00 10.45 24.43
N GLU A 115 -17.69 10.01 25.65
CA GLU A 115 -16.35 10.12 26.25
C GLU A 115 -15.31 9.26 25.55
N ASP A 116 -15.67 8.03 25.17
CA ASP A 116 -14.77 7.13 24.47
C ASP A 116 -14.51 7.65 23.05
N ILE A 117 -15.54 8.17 22.38
CA ILE A 117 -15.43 8.82 21.07
C ILE A 117 -14.47 10.03 21.14
N GLN A 118 -14.60 10.89 22.16
CA GLN A 118 -13.68 12.02 22.36
C GLN A 118 -12.23 11.59 22.59
N LYS A 119 -11.99 10.50 23.34
CA LYS A 119 -10.64 9.95 23.56
C LYS A 119 -10.04 9.35 22.28
N VAL A 120 -10.85 8.69 21.47
CA VAL A 120 -10.45 8.19 20.14
C VAL A 120 -10.07 9.36 19.22
N TRP A 121 -10.90 10.40 19.11
CA TRP A 121 -10.59 11.56 18.27
C TRP A 121 -9.35 12.32 18.74
N ALA A 122 -9.14 12.46 20.06
CA ALA A 122 -7.95 13.09 20.61
C ALA A 122 -6.66 12.31 20.30
N THR A 123 -6.72 10.98 20.23
CA THR A 123 -5.57 10.13 19.93
C THR A 123 -5.24 10.06 18.44
N VAL A 124 -6.25 10.06 17.55
CA VAL A 124 -6.06 10.13 16.08
C VAL A 124 -5.35 11.43 15.66
N ASN A 125 -5.65 12.55 16.34
CA ASN A 125 -5.01 13.83 16.09
C ASN A 125 -3.58 13.93 16.66
N SER A 126 -3.18 12.98 17.50
CA SER A 126 -1.79 12.83 17.95
C SER A 126 -1.05 11.91 16.95
N SER A 127 0.04 12.40 16.36
CA SER A 127 0.73 11.82 15.18
C SER A 127 1.32 10.40 15.30
N THR A 128 1.02 9.65 16.37
CA THR A 128 1.60 8.35 16.67
C THR A 128 0.58 7.21 16.62
N LEU A 129 0.66 6.38 15.58
CA LEU A 129 -0.13 5.14 15.40
C LEU A 129 -0.09 4.21 16.63
N ARG A 130 1.05 4.17 17.34
CA ARG A 130 1.20 3.36 18.57
C ARG A 130 0.19 3.73 19.66
N LYS A 131 -0.16 5.01 19.81
CA LYS A 131 -1.12 5.45 20.83
C LYS A 131 -2.56 5.07 20.48
N PHE A 132 -2.85 4.97 19.19
CA PHE A 132 -4.15 4.52 18.69
C PHE A 132 -4.33 3.01 18.93
N ASP A 133 -3.33 2.21 18.57
CA ASP A 133 -3.32 0.76 18.81
C ASP A 133 -3.47 0.45 20.32
N ASP A 134 -2.78 1.19 21.20
CA ASP A 134 -2.84 1.02 22.66
C ASP A 134 -4.22 1.39 23.25
N LEU A 135 -4.87 2.42 22.71
CA LEU A 135 -6.23 2.81 23.10
C LEU A 135 -7.24 1.74 22.68
N LEU A 136 -7.12 1.23 21.45
CA LEU A 136 -7.98 0.18 20.92
C LEU A 136 -7.83 -1.11 21.73
N LEU A 137 -6.60 -1.48 22.11
CA LEU A 137 -6.33 -2.62 22.98
C LEU A 137 -7.03 -2.47 24.34
N ARG A 138 -7.00 -1.27 24.94
CA ARG A 138 -7.70 -0.97 26.20
C ARG A 138 -9.22 -1.04 26.07
N LEU A 139 -9.78 -0.60 24.94
CA LEU A 139 -11.22 -0.67 24.67
C LEU A 139 -11.67 -2.13 24.45
N LEU A 140 -10.82 -2.95 23.82
CA LEU A 140 -10.98 -4.40 23.69
C LEU A 140 -10.98 -5.11 25.04
N ILE A 141 -9.96 -4.85 25.88
CA ILE A 141 -9.84 -5.46 27.22
C ILE A 141 -11.03 -5.08 28.12
N LYS A 142 -11.54 -3.84 28.00
CA LYS A 142 -12.75 -3.39 28.70
C LYS A 142 -14.05 -3.97 28.14
N GLY A 143 -14.00 -4.79 27.08
CA GLY A 143 -15.16 -5.39 26.42
C GLY A 143 -16.06 -4.40 25.68
N LYS A 144 -15.61 -3.14 25.51
CA LYS A 144 -16.35 -2.10 24.77
C LYS A 144 -16.21 -2.26 23.26
N LEU A 145 -15.14 -2.89 22.82
CA LEU A 145 -14.90 -3.31 21.45
C LEU A 145 -14.92 -4.83 21.42
N LYS A 146 -15.72 -5.41 20.54
CA LYS A 146 -15.69 -6.85 20.26
C LYS A 146 -15.12 -7.04 18.85
N LEU A 147 -14.12 -7.90 18.76
CA LEU A 147 -13.63 -8.45 17.50
C LEU A 147 -14.34 -9.80 17.33
N TYR A 148 -15.16 -9.94 16.29
CA TYR A 148 -15.96 -11.12 15.95
C TYR A 148 -15.49 -11.74 14.63
#